data_AF-A0A7C4KTJ0-F1
#
_entry.id   AF-A0A7C4KTJ0-F1
#
_cell.length_a   1.000
_cell.length_b   1.000
_cell.length_c   1.000
_cell.angle_alpha   90.00
_cell.angle_beta   90.00
_cell.angle_gamma   90.00
#
_symmetry.space_group_name_H-M   'P 1'
#
loop_
_entity.id
_entity.type
_entity.pdbx_description
1 polymer ?
#
loop_
_entity_poly.entity_id
_entity_poly.type
_entity_poly.pdbx_seq_one_letter_code
_entity_poly.pdbx_strand_id
1 'polypeptide(L)'
;MVSRKTVGLDSSIVSELRGIALRRGMNLVSYLRKLITEAIELERRGYYAPRALAEKRVEYLLNSFNFIYIPVELVSNSLSSESLRNARDFGIRLGITLKELGVNVYEFIEFLGNSSGILISESDKVIVAPVSDGKNLISELIKGLALGSGLECSEGKGVFVIKIPKEVMEKVSKAVEEGLTSRRGRRRKV
;
A
#
# COMPACT_ATOMS: atom_id res chain seq x y z
N MET A 1 27.84 -2.60 -27.23
CA MET A 1 26.69 -2.81 -28.14
C MET A 1 25.43 -3.02 -27.32
N VAL A 2 24.37 -2.24 -27.54
CA VAL A 2 23.06 -2.48 -26.89
C VAL A 2 22.36 -3.61 -27.64
N SER A 3 22.38 -4.83 -27.08
CA SER A 3 21.65 -5.97 -27.64
C SER A 3 20.15 -5.72 -27.52
N ARG A 4 19.44 -5.58 -28.65
CA ARG A 4 17.97 -5.49 -28.66
C ARG A 4 17.39 -6.90 -28.60
N LYS A 5 16.38 -7.09 -27.76
CA LYS A 5 15.57 -8.33 -27.69
C LYS A 5 14.10 -7.95 -27.75
N THR A 6 13.31 -8.77 -28.45
CA THR A 6 11.85 -8.59 -28.52
C THR A 6 11.20 -9.18 -27.28
N VAL A 7 10.28 -8.44 -26.67
CA VAL A 7 9.48 -8.88 -25.52
C VAL A 7 8.02 -8.82 -25.93
N GLY A 8 7.28 -9.91 -25.71
CA GLY A 8 5.84 -9.96 -25.93
C GLY A 8 5.09 -9.32 -24.76
N LEU A 9 4.18 -8.41 -25.07
CA LEU A 9 3.27 -7.75 -24.12
C LEU A 9 1.89 -7.65 -24.77
N ASP A 10 0.84 -7.65 -23.95
CA ASP A 10 -0.53 -7.50 -24.44
C ASP A 10 -0.72 -6.15 -25.13
N SER A 11 -1.44 -6.18 -26.25
CA SER A 11 -1.66 -5.01 -27.10
C SER A 11 -2.42 -3.89 -26.38
N SER A 12 -3.35 -4.25 -25.49
CA SER A 12 -4.09 -3.30 -24.64
C SER A 12 -3.14 -2.52 -23.71
N ILE A 13 -2.27 -3.22 -22.99
CA ILE A 13 -1.29 -2.63 -22.08
C ILE A 13 -0.32 -1.71 -22.85
N VAL A 14 0.16 -2.17 -24.01
CA VAL A 14 1.07 -1.38 -24.86
C VAL A 14 0.40 -0.09 -25.35
N SER A 15 -0.88 -0.14 -25.70
CA SER A 15 -1.65 1.03 -26.13
C SER A 15 -1.77 2.07 -25.00
N GLU A 16 -2.12 1.62 -23.80
CA GLU A 16 -2.21 2.50 -22.62
C GLU A 16 -0.85 3.13 -22.27
N LEU A 17 0.22 2.33 -22.23
CA LEU A 17 1.57 2.81 -21.95
C LEU A 17 2.04 3.82 -22.99
N ARG A 18 1.65 3.66 -24.27
CA ARG A 18 1.95 4.64 -25.32
C ARG A 18 1.26 5.97 -25.04
N GLY A 19 -0.01 5.94 -24.65
CA GLY A 19 -0.75 7.15 -24.25
C GLY A 19 -0.12 7.86 -23.05
N ILE A 20 0.31 7.10 -22.03
CA ILE A 20 0.99 7.64 -20.85
C ILE A 20 2.34 8.27 -21.23
N ALA A 21 3.13 7.60 -22.07
CA ALA A 21 4.42 8.10 -22.54
C ALA A 21 4.27 9.42 -23.32
N LEU A 22 3.30 9.49 -24.24
CA LEU A 22 3.00 10.69 -25.03
C LEU A 22 2.62 11.89 -24.16
N ARG A 23 1.76 11.70 -23.15
CA ARG A 23 1.40 12.76 -22.19
C ARG A 23 2.59 13.32 -21.41
N ARG A 24 3.70 12.56 -21.33
CA ARG A 24 4.95 12.95 -20.68
C ARG A 24 6.02 13.42 -21.67
N GLY A 25 5.68 13.61 -22.95
CA GLY A 25 6.62 14.01 -24.00
C GLY A 25 7.67 12.95 -24.33
N MET A 26 7.37 11.67 -24.07
CA MET A 26 8.31 10.56 -24.26
C MET A 26 7.76 9.55 -25.29
N ASN A 27 8.66 8.90 -26.03
CA ASN A 27 8.29 7.71 -26.79
C ASN A 27 8.21 6.47 -25.88
N LEU A 28 7.48 5.44 -26.33
CA LEU A 28 7.24 4.23 -25.55
C LEU A 28 8.55 3.52 -25.12
N VAL A 29 9.55 3.47 -26.00
CA VAL A 29 10.82 2.77 -25.71
C VAL A 29 11.59 3.47 -24.60
N SER A 30 11.69 4.80 -24.64
CA SER A 30 12.32 5.61 -23.61
C SER A 30 11.58 5.50 -22.28
N TYR A 31 10.24 5.52 -22.32
CA TYR A 31 9.41 5.36 -21.13
C TYR A 31 9.59 3.99 -20.47
N LEU A 32 9.50 2.91 -21.25
CA LEU A 32 9.72 1.54 -20.77
C LEU A 32 11.12 1.35 -20.22
N ARG A 33 12.14 1.87 -20.92
CA ARG A 33 13.52 1.80 -20.44
C ARG A 33 13.65 2.47 -19.07
N LYS A 34 13.10 3.68 -18.90
CA LYS A 34 13.13 4.37 -17.61
C LYS A 34 12.40 3.56 -16.53
N LEU A 35 11.17 3.12 -16.79
CA LEU A 35 10.37 2.34 -15.84
C LEU A 35 11.08 1.06 -15.38
N ILE A 36 11.67 0.31 -16.32
CA ILE A 36 12.39 -0.93 -16.03
C ILE A 36 13.68 -0.65 -15.27
N THR A 37 14.44 0.40 -15.63
CA THR A 37 15.66 0.78 -14.91
C THR A 37 15.35 1.13 -13.46
N GLU A 38 14.34 1.97 -13.20
CA GLU A 38 13.93 2.32 -11.83
C GLU A 38 13.46 1.09 -11.04
N ALA A 39 12.69 0.20 -11.67
CA ALA A 39 12.26 -1.05 -11.04
C ALA A 39 13.46 -1.95 -10.67
N ILE A 40 14.47 -2.07 -11.56
CA ILE A 40 15.69 -2.82 -11.28
C ILE A 40 16.48 -2.18 -10.13
N GLU A 41 16.55 -0.86 -10.06
CA GLU A 41 17.22 -0.17 -8.96
C GLU A 41 16.56 -0.42 -7.60
N LEU A 42 15.23 -0.44 -7.55
CA LEU A 42 14.48 -0.81 -6.34
C LEU A 42 14.76 -2.25 -5.91
N GLU A 43 14.67 -3.21 -6.84
CA GLU A 43 14.92 -4.63 -6.57
C GLU A 43 16.36 -4.86 -6.09
N ARG A 44 17.35 -4.14 -6.65
CA ARG A 44 18.76 -4.20 -6.20
C ARG A 44 18.95 -3.73 -4.76
N ARG A 45 18.10 -2.81 -4.30
CA ARG A 45 18.10 -2.31 -2.92
C ARG A 45 17.28 -3.21 -1.97
N GLY A 46 16.76 -4.34 -2.47
CA GLY A 46 15.95 -5.28 -1.70
C GLY A 46 14.46 -4.92 -1.63
N TYR A 47 14.01 -3.91 -2.38
CA TYR A 47 12.60 -3.53 -2.44
C TYR A 47 11.92 -4.19 -3.63
N TYR A 48 10.88 -4.97 -3.35
CA TYR A 48 10.04 -5.56 -4.40
C TYR A 48 9.31 -4.44 -5.16
N ALA A 49 9.67 -4.24 -6.43
CA ALA A 49 9.26 -3.08 -7.21
C ALA A 49 7.73 -2.97 -7.38
N PRO A 50 6.96 -4.05 -7.62
CA PRO A 50 5.50 -3.97 -7.66
C PRO A 50 4.89 -3.48 -6.35
N ARG A 51 5.45 -3.90 -5.21
CA ARG A 51 5.01 -3.42 -3.90
C ARG A 51 5.34 -1.94 -3.71
N ALA A 52 6.53 -1.50 -4.10
CA ALA A 52 6.91 -0.08 -4.03
C ALA A 52 5.99 0.81 -4.88
N LEU A 53 5.56 0.36 -6.05
CA LEU A 53 4.58 1.09 -6.89
C LEU A 53 3.20 1.14 -6.22
N ALA A 54 2.76 0.06 -5.59
CA ALA A 54 1.51 0.02 -4.84
C ALA A 54 1.54 0.98 -3.63
N GLU A 55 2.63 0.97 -2.87
CA GLU A 55 2.86 1.87 -1.74
C GLU A 55 2.89 3.34 -2.21
N LYS A 56 3.54 3.63 -3.34
CA LYS A 56 3.58 4.99 -3.88
C LYS A 56 2.22 5.51 -4.31
N ARG A 57 1.33 4.63 -4.77
CA ARG A 57 -0.08 4.98 -5.07
C ARG A 57 -0.82 5.42 -3.80
N VAL A 58 -0.62 4.71 -2.69
CA VAL A 58 -1.20 5.07 -1.39
C VAL A 58 -0.63 6.42 -0.91
N GLU A 59 0.68 6.59 -0.98
CA GLU A 59 1.35 7.84 -0.60
C GLU A 59 0.86 9.04 -1.43
N TYR A 60 0.67 8.89 -2.74
CA TYR A 60 0.13 9.95 -3.59
C TYR A 60 -1.28 10.41 -3.13
N LEU A 61 -2.13 9.46 -2.75
CA LEU A 61 -3.46 9.77 -2.22
C LEU A 61 -3.37 10.42 -0.84
N LEU A 62 -2.54 9.91 0.07
CA LEU A 62 -2.31 10.52 1.39
C LEU A 62 -1.82 11.97 1.26
N ASN A 63 -0.88 12.25 0.35
CA ASN A 63 -0.39 13.60 0.10
C ASN A 63 -1.50 14.56 -0.35
N SER A 64 -2.51 14.05 -1.07
CA SER A 64 -3.69 14.83 -1.48
C SER A 64 -4.57 15.24 -0.28
N PHE A 65 -4.43 14.55 0.86
CA PHE A 65 -5.08 14.87 2.14
C PHE A 65 -4.15 15.62 3.11
N ASN A 66 -3.10 16.27 2.60
CA ASN A 66 -2.10 17.00 3.38
C ASN A 66 -1.33 16.15 4.40
N PHE A 67 -1.13 14.86 4.11
CA PHE A 67 -0.18 14.07 4.90
C PHE A 67 1.24 14.52 4.60
N ILE A 68 2.03 14.65 5.66
CA ILE A 68 3.47 14.89 5.60
C ILE A 68 4.17 13.84 6.46
N TYR A 69 5.36 13.45 6.02
CA TYR A 69 6.22 12.56 6.80
C TYR A 69 7.00 13.39 7.83
N ILE A 70 6.83 13.05 9.10
CA ILE A 70 7.59 13.63 10.21
C ILE A 70 8.33 12.48 10.90
N PRO A 71 9.64 12.61 11.18
CA PRO A 71 10.36 11.66 12.02
C PRO A 71 9.64 11.44 13.35
N VAL A 72 9.48 10.17 13.74
CA VAL A 72 8.71 9.80 14.94
C VAL A 72 9.33 10.43 16.19
N GLU A 73 10.64 10.61 16.21
CA GLU A 73 11.40 11.23 17.30
C GLU A 73 11.07 12.71 17.51
N LEU A 74 10.53 13.39 16.50
CA LEU A 74 10.07 14.79 16.60
C LEU A 74 8.64 14.90 17.10
N VAL A 75 7.89 13.79 17.13
CA VAL A 75 6.55 13.75 17.72
C VAL A 75 6.70 13.66 19.23
N SER A 76 6.15 14.63 19.96
CA SER A 76 6.28 14.69 21.42
C SER A 76 5.76 13.40 22.06
N ASN A 77 6.54 12.81 22.98
CA ASN A 77 6.11 11.63 23.73
C ASN A 77 4.93 11.91 24.68
N SER A 78 4.65 13.17 24.97
CA SER A 78 3.52 13.64 25.76
C SER A 78 2.35 14.06 24.85
N LEU A 79 1.84 13.12 24.06
CA LEU A 79 0.61 13.33 23.30
C LEU A 79 -0.56 13.48 24.28
N SER A 80 -1.35 14.55 24.13
CA SER A 80 -2.57 14.71 24.92
C SER A 80 -3.64 13.71 24.44
N SER A 81 -4.56 13.36 25.33
CA SER A 81 -5.73 12.55 24.96
C SER A 81 -6.55 13.20 23.84
N GLU A 82 -6.52 14.53 23.75
CA GLU A 82 -7.14 15.29 22.66
C GLU A 82 -6.45 15.03 21.31
N SER A 83 -5.11 15.00 21.26
CA SER A 83 -4.38 14.68 20.03
C SER A 83 -4.70 13.28 19.51
N LEU A 84 -4.81 12.30 20.42
CA LEU A 84 -5.18 10.92 20.07
C LEU A 84 -6.61 10.84 19.52
N ARG A 85 -7.56 11.55 20.16
CA ARG A 85 -8.94 11.64 19.67
C ARG A 85 -9.00 12.30 18.30
N ASN A 86 -8.28 13.40 18.10
CA ASN A 86 -8.21 14.10 16.82
C ASN A 86 -7.64 13.21 15.70
N ALA A 87 -6.64 12.39 16.01
CA ALA A 87 -6.09 11.41 15.06
C ALA A 87 -7.15 10.37 14.66
N ARG A 88 -7.91 9.84 15.63
CA ARG A 88 -9.01 8.90 15.37
C ARG A 88 -10.12 9.54 14.53
N ASP A 89 -10.57 10.74 14.91
CA ASP A 89 -11.64 11.46 14.19
C ASP A 89 -11.22 11.81 12.75
N PHE A 90 -9.95 12.19 12.57
CA PHE A 90 -9.39 12.40 11.25
C PHE A 90 -9.34 11.08 10.45
N GLY A 91 -8.91 9.98 11.07
CA GLY A 91 -8.93 8.65 10.46
C GLY A 91 -10.34 8.23 10.02
N ILE A 92 -11.37 8.50 10.83
CA ILE A 92 -12.78 8.21 10.48
C ILE A 92 -13.17 8.97 9.21
N ARG A 93 -12.93 10.28 9.17
CA ARG A 93 -13.25 11.10 7.99
C ARG A 93 -12.53 10.59 6.75
N LEU A 94 -11.23 10.29 6.88
CA LEU A 94 -10.43 9.76 5.78
C LEU A 94 -10.94 8.39 5.32
N GLY A 95 -11.33 7.52 6.24
CA GLY A 95 -11.86 6.19 5.94
C GLY A 95 -13.18 6.26 5.15
N ILE A 96 -14.07 7.18 5.54
CA ILE A 96 -15.30 7.47 4.80
C ILE A 96 -14.96 7.96 3.39
N THR A 97 -14.09 8.96 3.27
CA THR A 97 -13.73 9.54 1.97
C THR A 97 -13.09 8.50 1.04
N LEU A 98 -12.16 7.69 1.53
CA LEU A 98 -11.50 6.66 0.71
C LEU A 98 -12.50 5.59 0.23
N LYS A 99 -13.46 5.21 1.09
CA LYS A 99 -14.54 4.30 0.71
C LYS A 99 -15.43 4.89 -0.38
N GLU A 100 -15.82 6.16 -0.24
CA GLU A 100 -16.62 6.88 -1.23
C GLU A 100 -15.92 7.01 -2.59
N LEU A 101 -14.59 7.14 -2.58
CA LEU A 101 -13.75 7.15 -3.78
C LEU A 101 -13.54 5.76 -4.39
N GLY A 102 -14.09 4.69 -3.79
CA GLY A 102 -13.92 3.32 -4.26
C GLY A 102 -12.49 2.79 -4.09
N VAL A 103 -11.71 3.37 -3.19
CA VAL A 103 -10.32 3.00 -2.94
C VAL A 103 -10.27 1.89 -1.87
N ASN A 104 -9.35 0.95 -2.03
CA ASN A 104 -9.15 -0.11 -1.06
C ASN A 104 -8.50 0.45 0.23
N VAL A 105 -9.33 0.76 1.23
CA VAL A 105 -8.89 1.32 2.53
C VAL A 105 -7.91 0.39 3.26
N TYR A 106 -7.99 -0.92 3.03
CA TYR A 106 -7.08 -1.88 3.64
C TYR A 106 -5.61 -1.65 3.23
N GLU A 107 -5.33 -1.23 2.00
CA GLU A 107 -3.97 -0.90 1.56
C GLU A 107 -3.37 0.26 2.36
N PHE A 108 -4.20 1.20 2.82
CA PHE A 108 -3.78 2.34 3.63
C PHE A 108 -3.45 1.90 5.05
N ILE A 109 -4.28 1.02 5.61
CA ILE A 109 -4.04 0.41 6.91
C ILE A 109 -2.72 -0.35 6.87
N GLU A 110 -2.52 -1.25 5.91
CA GLU A 110 -1.26 -1.99 5.74
C GLU A 110 -0.07 -1.06 5.56
N PHE A 111 -0.18 -0.03 4.72
CA PHE A 111 0.91 0.92 4.50
C PHE A 111 1.32 1.65 5.78
N LEU A 112 0.36 2.26 6.48
CA LEU A 112 0.61 3.04 7.70
C LEU A 112 1.09 2.16 8.86
N GLY A 113 0.53 0.96 8.99
CA GLY A 113 0.84 0.09 10.10
C GLY A 113 2.12 -0.73 9.90
N ASN A 114 2.46 -1.11 8.66
CA ASN A 114 3.76 -1.72 8.37
C ASN A 114 4.90 -0.71 8.51
N SER A 115 4.70 0.53 8.06
CA SER A 115 5.73 1.59 8.18
C SER A 115 6.01 1.99 9.63
N SER A 116 5.02 1.86 10.53
CA SER A 116 5.18 2.12 11.97
C SER A 116 5.57 0.86 12.78
N GLY A 117 5.51 -0.32 12.17
CA GLY A 117 5.82 -1.60 12.81
C GLY A 117 4.79 -2.02 13.88
N ILE A 118 3.52 -1.66 13.69
CA ILE A 118 2.45 -1.88 14.69
C ILE A 118 1.37 -2.87 14.22
N LEU A 119 1.44 -3.36 12.98
CA LEU A 119 0.52 -4.38 12.47
C LEU A 119 1.10 -5.78 12.58
N ILE A 120 0.24 -6.71 13.00
CA ILE A 120 0.47 -8.15 12.92
C ILE A 120 -0.60 -8.70 11.98
N SER A 121 -0.18 -9.15 10.80
CA SER A 121 -1.08 -9.73 9.79
C SER A 121 -1.32 -11.21 10.05
N GLU A 122 -2.59 -11.61 10.13
CA GLU A 122 -3.05 -13.00 10.06
C GLU A 122 -3.83 -13.22 8.75
N SER A 123 -4.23 -14.46 8.46
CA SER A 123 -4.84 -14.81 7.16
C SER A 123 -6.14 -14.09 6.84
N ASP A 124 -6.94 -13.75 7.86
CA ASP A 124 -8.30 -13.19 7.72
C ASP A 124 -8.52 -11.89 8.50
N LYS A 125 -7.49 -11.42 9.20
CA LYS A 125 -7.55 -10.23 10.06
C LYS A 125 -6.17 -9.61 10.21
N VAL A 126 -6.14 -8.36 10.64
CA VAL A 126 -4.94 -7.68 11.08
C VAL A 126 -5.14 -7.16 12.48
N ILE A 127 -4.10 -7.28 13.29
CA ILE A 127 -4.08 -6.86 14.67
C ILE A 127 -3.20 -5.60 14.77
N VAL A 128 -3.77 -4.51 15.27
CA VAL A 128 -3.01 -3.32 15.66
C VAL A 128 -2.51 -3.54 17.08
N ALA A 129 -1.20 -3.68 17.22
CA ALA A 129 -0.54 -3.92 18.48
C ALA A 129 -0.67 -2.70 19.42
N PRO A 130 -0.78 -2.91 20.74
CA PRO A 130 -0.67 -1.83 21.70
C PRO A 130 0.72 -1.19 21.60
N VAL A 131 0.73 0.14 21.51
CA VAL A 131 1.97 0.93 21.47
C VAL A 131 1.90 2.06 22.50
N SER A 132 3.06 2.48 22.99
CA SER A 132 3.20 3.50 24.03
C SER A 132 4.32 4.45 23.64
N ASP A 133 4.02 5.47 22.85
CA ASP A 133 4.93 6.52 22.35
C ASP A 133 4.23 7.33 21.23
N GLY A 134 4.99 8.10 20.43
CA GLY A 134 4.52 8.82 19.25
C GLY A 134 3.78 7.95 18.21
N LYS A 135 3.92 6.61 18.23
CA LYS A 135 3.19 5.70 17.33
C LYS A 135 1.70 5.58 17.69
N ASN A 136 1.28 6.05 18.86
CA ASN A 136 -0.14 6.05 19.23
C ASN A 136 -0.99 6.92 18.30
N LEU A 137 -0.45 7.98 17.71
CA LEU A 137 -1.18 8.76 16.69
C LEU A 137 -1.51 7.91 15.47
N ILE A 138 -0.53 7.13 14.98
CA ILE A 138 -0.72 6.25 13.83
C ILE A 138 -1.69 5.12 14.19
N SER A 139 -1.59 4.56 15.39
CA SER A 139 -2.53 3.56 15.90
C SER A 139 -3.97 4.08 15.89
N GLU A 140 -4.23 5.23 16.52
CA GLU A 140 -5.58 5.83 16.56
C GLU A 140 -6.07 6.25 15.16
N LEU A 141 -5.18 6.74 14.29
CA LEU A 141 -5.51 7.02 12.90
C LEU A 141 -5.97 5.76 12.15
N ILE A 142 -5.26 4.63 12.31
CA ILE A 142 -5.61 3.35 11.69
C ILE A 142 -6.95 2.83 12.23
N LYS A 143 -7.19 2.93 13.54
CA LYS A 143 -8.48 2.59 14.14
C LYS A 143 -9.59 3.43 13.54
N GLY A 144 -9.36 4.74 13.40
CA GLY A 144 -10.29 5.66 12.77
C GLY A 144 -10.59 5.28 11.32
N LEU A 145 -9.56 5.01 10.51
CA LEU A 145 -9.69 4.56 9.11
C LEU A 145 -10.58 3.33 8.98
N ALA A 146 -10.33 2.32 9.82
CA ALA A 146 -11.08 1.08 9.79
C ALA A 146 -12.56 1.30 10.17
N LEU A 147 -12.83 2.08 11.21
CA LEU A 147 -14.18 2.43 11.63
C LEU A 147 -14.92 3.26 10.59
N GLY A 148 -14.29 4.31 10.04
CA GLY A 148 -14.90 5.19 9.05
C GLY A 148 -15.21 4.50 7.73
N SER A 149 -14.39 3.52 7.33
CA SER A 149 -14.66 2.70 6.15
C SER A 149 -15.69 1.59 6.39
N GLY A 150 -16.10 1.36 7.64
CA GLY A 150 -17.06 0.32 8.01
C GLY A 150 -16.48 -1.09 7.93
N LEU A 151 -15.17 -1.25 8.14
CA LEU A 151 -14.56 -2.56 8.34
C LEU A 151 -15.04 -3.16 9.67
N GLU A 152 -15.20 -4.48 9.72
CA GLU A 152 -15.57 -5.17 10.95
C GLU A 152 -14.38 -5.13 11.93
N CYS A 153 -14.55 -4.39 13.02
CA CYS A 153 -13.52 -4.15 14.02
C CYS A 153 -13.95 -4.65 15.40
N SER A 154 -12.99 -5.12 16.20
CA SER A 154 -13.19 -5.40 17.61
C SER A 154 -12.06 -4.79 18.44
N GLU A 155 -12.42 -4.15 19.55
CA GLU A 155 -11.47 -3.50 20.47
C GLU A 155 -11.62 -4.11 21.86
N GLY A 156 -10.52 -4.62 22.43
CA GLY A 156 -10.54 -5.24 23.75
C GLY A 156 -9.14 -5.53 24.29
N LYS A 157 -8.96 -5.37 25.61
CA LYS A 157 -7.70 -5.66 26.33
C LYS A 157 -6.46 -4.98 25.72
N GLY A 158 -6.61 -3.77 25.18
CA GLY A 158 -5.51 -3.01 24.57
C GLY A 158 -5.16 -3.41 23.13
N VAL A 159 -5.91 -4.35 22.53
CA VAL A 159 -5.71 -4.81 21.17
C VAL A 159 -6.88 -4.37 20.30
N PHE A 160 -6.59 -3.95 19.07
CA PHE A 160 -7.59 -3.62 18.06
C PHE A 160 -7.45 -4.56 16.87
N VAL A 161 -8.53 -5.28 16.54
CA VAL A 161 -8.54 -6.29 15.47
C VAL A 161 -9.45 -5.81 14.35
N ILE A 162 -8.93 -5.85 13.13
CA ILE A 162 -9.63 -5.46 11.90
C ILE A 162 -9.76 -6.72 11.04
N LYS A 163 -10.99 -7.15 10.72
CA LYS A 163 -11.17 -8.27 9.77
C LYS A 163 -10.93 -7.80 8.35
N ILE A 164 -10.25 -8.65 7.57
CA ILE A 164 -9.99 -8.40 6.16
C ILE A 164 -11.25 -8.77 5.36
N PRO A 165 -11.80 -7.86 4.53
CA PRO A 165 -12.93 -8.19 3.67
C PRO A 165 -12.58 -9.32 2.70
N LYS A 166 -13.52 -10.24 2.46
CA LYS A 166 -13.34 -11.37 1.52
C LYS A 166 -12.91 -10.92 0.12
N GLU A 167 -13.45 -9.80 -0.35
CA GLU A 167 -13.12 -9.21 -1.65
C GLU A 167 -11.63 -8.82 -1.77
N VAL A 168 -11.02 -8.40 -0.65
CA VAL A 168 -9.59 -8.07 -0.61
C VAL A 168 -8.76 -9.36 -0.60
N MET A 169 -9.18 -10.38 0.15
CA MET A 169 -8.51 -11.69 0.17
C MET A 169 -8.52 -12.37 -1.21
N GLU A 170 -9.61 -12.29 -1.97
CA GLU A 170 -9.71 -12.86 -3.32
C GLU A 170 -8.76 -12.19 -4.32
N LYS A 171 -8.58 -10.86 -4.25
CA LYS A 171 -7.62 -10.13 -5.09
C LYS A 171 -6.18 -10.50 -4.77
N VAL A 172 -5.85 -10.66 -3.49
CA VAL A 172 -4.51 -11.12 -3.04
C VAL A 172 -4.26 -12.56 -3.49
N SER A 173 -5.26 -13.44 -3.38
CA SER A 173 -5.17 -14.84 -3.79
C SER A 173 -4.91 -14.98 -5.29
N LYS A 174 -5.65 -14.23 -6.12
CA LYS A 174 -5.43 -14.20 -7.58
C LYS A 174 -4.03 -13.72 -7.96
N ALA A 175 -3.54 -12.66 -7.34
CA ALA A 175 -2.18 -12.15 -7.62
C ALA A 175 -1.08 -13.17 -7.23
N VAL A 176 -1.28 -13.93 -6.16
CA VAL A 176 -0.35 -15.00 -5.74
C VAL A 176 -0.42 -16.22 -6.67
N GLU A 177 -1.61 -16.63 -7.11
CA GLU A 177 -1.81 -17.72 -8.07
C GLU A 177 -1.21 -17.40 -9.45
N GLU A 178 -1.39 -16.17 -9.93
CA GLU A 178 -0.78 -15.68 -11.17
C GLU A 178 0.76 -15.62 -11.05
N GLY A 179 1.28 -15.26 -9.87
CA GLY A 179 2.72 -15.33 -9.58
C GLY A 179 3.27 -16.75 -9.54
N LEU A 180 2.53 -17.71 -8.98
CA LEU A 180 2.94 -19.12 -8.81
C LEU A 180 2.84 -19.92 -10.12
N THR A 181 1.86 -19.65 -10.98
CA THR A 181 1.73 -20.29 -12.30
C THR A 181 2.92 -19.94 -13.22
N SER A 182 3.48 -18.73 -13.10
CA SER A 182 4.72 -18.35 -13.81
C SER A 182 5.96 -19.17 -13.37
N ARG A 183 6.00 -19.63 -12.11
CA ARG A 183 7.11 -20.43 -11.56
C ARG A 183 7.02 -21.92 -11.93
N ARG A 184 5.81 -22.48 -12.06
CA ARG A 184 5.64 -23.91 -12.43
C ARG A 184 6.01 -24.22 -13.88
N GLY A 185 5.93 -23.24 -14.80
CA GLY A 185 6.35 -23.40 -16.20
C GLY A 185 7.86 -23.53 -16.42
N ARG A 186 8.69 -23.20 -15.42
CA ARG A 186 10.17 -23.18 -15.54
C ARG A 186 10.88 -24.42 -15.04
N ARG A 187 10.17 -25.38 -14.43
CA ARG A 187 10.77 -26.60 -13.83
C ARG A 187 10.57 -27.90 -14.64
N ARG A 188 10.03 -27.84 -15.85
CA ARG A 188 9.98 -28.99 -16.78
C ARG A 188 10.79 -28.69 -18.03
N LYS A 189 12.11 -28.86 -17.93
CA LYS A 189 13.06 -29.20 -19.00
C LYS A 189 14.46 -29.28 -18.37
N VAL A 190 14.75 -30.41 -17.75
CA VAL A 190 16.10 -30.98 -17.64
C VAL A 190 15.95 -32.43 -18.06
#